data_AF-A0A2W7C5Z4-F1
#
_entry.id   AF-A0A2W7C5Z4-F1
#
_cell.length_a   1.000
_cell.length_b   1.000
_cell.length_c   1.000
_cell.angle_alpha   90.00
_cell.angle_beta   90.00
_cell.angle_gamma   90.00
#
_symmetry.space_group_name_H-M   'P 1'
#
loop_
_entity.id
_entity.type
_entity.pdbx_description
1 polymer ?
#
loop_
_entity_poly.entity_id
_entity_poly.type
_entity_poly.pdbx_seq_one_letter_code
_entity_poly.pdbx_strand_id
1 'polypeptide(L)'
;MASTLSNTVCRMAPLALKHPPLAQVPAVAAALRQLVGQSMALRSPTGGWPANLPQTPENLALYLSEETGELLEVLDDLGQTHTPSPSALIPLSALVPHLLWMLASGSYEIMRLIEGVQARVCSTSAQGAVQVVRLVPVLVLALDETTYALDLVTQTDPEPPLYLPETTEIRLLDNDLDSQPILCGDLLRRMAELVTYTQPRLTAIHSDGCPVEILRPFQPWQPATLHLRLHLAEMETQGQPQPYAEASDAVPDALYLPPGAKQSAVVTASDFTLDDFANTLVEDPGGVTGVLGDWLTFTDESWIQAFLITCAQQVVARHLLQMMPSQGRDIGRDIGRDIGRDTGRDSTPEPLPRREELCNRVTYAATDLVQGANGLFRHTFVHEPVLVADVWPRLRWYLAQSSERVMQLMGGVSAQVLAPGLSWQQGSLSLRPLMQLTTAQRSWIIDLSRGRLLPTSPQALTPQAVVDIADDPWAVTLTVAELTLLIDQDLTTYTPAIAALAQSTPIHLHRLDAEAGCQPGQLTLDWCFTLQTTL
;
A
#
# COMPACT_ATOMS: atom_id res chain seq x y z
N MET A 1 -21.26 -15.54 -9.22
CA MET A 1 -21.12 -15.98 -7.81
C MET A 1 -20.84 -14.81 -6.87
N ALA A 2 -20.17 -13.77 -7.36
CA ALA A 2 -19.88 -12.50 -6.68
C ALA A 2 -21.09 -11.89 -5.96
N SER A 3 -22.26 -11.80 -6.60
CA SER A 3 -23.49 -11.23 -5.99
C SER A 3 -23.96 -11.95 -4.71
N THR A 4 -23.60 -13.23 -4.55
CA THR A 4 -23.89 -13.98 -3.32
C THR A 4 -22.94 -13.57 -2.21
N LEU A 5 -21.65 -13.37 -2.52
CA LEU A 5 -20.64 -12.89 -1.57
C LEU A 5 -20.93 -11.46 -1.12
N SER A 6 -21.36 -10.58 -2.03
CA SER A 6 -21.70 -9.17 -1.72
C SER A 6 -22.78 -9.03 -0.65
N ASN A 7 -23.68 -10.02 -0.54
CA ASN A 7 -24.80 -10.03 0.39
C ASN A 7 -24.61 -11.00 1.57
N THR A 8 -23.39 -11.51 1.76
CA THR A 8 -23.06 -12.45 2.85
C THR A 8 -22.48 -11.70 4.04
N VAL A 9 -22.91 -12.06 5.24
CA VAL A 9 -22.32 -11.58 6.51
C VAL A 9 -21.53 -12.70 7.14
N CYS A 10 -20.31 -12.42 7.60
CA CYS A 10 -19.51 -13.36 8.38
C CYS A 10 -19.50 -12.96 9.86
N ARG A 11 -19.41 -13.98 10.72
CA ARG A 11 -19.04 -13.85 12.12
C ARG A 11 -17.60 -14.32 12.25
N MET A 12 -16.72 -13.39 12.58
CA MET A 12 -15.30 -13.67 12.76
C MET A 12 -14.71 -12.73 13.82
N ALA A 13 -13.56 -13.11 14.40
CA ALA A 13 -12.76 -12.13 15.13
C ALA A 13 -12.43 -11.00 14.15
N PRO A 14 -12.69 -9.72 14.50
CA PRO A 14 -12.38 -8.64 13.59
C PRO A 14 -10.89 -8.70 13.26
N LEU A 15 -10.57 -8.78 11.98
CA LEU A 15 -9.27 -8.35 11.49
C LEU A 15 -9.16 -6.92 11.99
N ALA A 16 -8.32 -6.67 12.99
CA ALA A 16 -8.38 -5.39 13.69
C ALA A 16 -8.19 -4.26 12.67
N LEU A 17 -9.29 -3.56 12.37
CA LEU A 17 -9.43 -2.57 11.30
C LEU A 17 -8.55 -1.34 11.52
N LYS A 18 -8.06 -1.18 12.75
CA LYS A 18 -7.20 -0.09 13.17
C LYS A 18 -5.76 -0.61 13.30
N HIS A 19 -4.80 0.18 12.81
CA HIS A 19 -3.40 0.04 13.22
C HIS A 19 -3.36 -0.18 14.73
N PRO A 20 -2.55 -1.15 15.22
CA PRO A 20 -2.61 -1.55 16.61
C PRO A 20 -2.57 -0.31 17.50
N PRO A 21 -3.57 -0.11 18.39
CA PRO A 21 -3.64 1.06 19.27
C PRO A 21 -2.42 1.12 20.21
N LEU A 22 -1.69 0.02 20.34
CA LEU A 22 -0.42 -0.09 21.06
C LEU A 22 0.62 0.94 20.60
N ALA A 23 0.83 1.14 19.30
CA ALA A 23 1.81 2.13 18.81
C ALA A 23 1.35 3.58 19.01
N GLN A 24 0.06 3.79 19.29
CA GLN A 24 -0.50 5.09 19.67
C GLN A 24 -0.44 5.34 21.18
N VAL A 25 -0.14 4.32 21.99
CA VAL A 25 0.16 4.51 23.42
C VAL A 25 1.47 5.27 23.52
N PRO A 26 1.50 6.48 24.12
CA PRO A 26 2.70 7.33 24.12
C PRO A 26 3.96 6.64 24.64
N ALA A 27 3.83 5.77 25.65
CA ALA A 27 4.93 5.00 26.22
C ALA A 27 5.52 3.98 25.21
N VAL A 28 4.66 3.23 24.51
CA VAL A 28 5.09 2.26 23.48
C VAL A 28 5.70 3.00 22.30
N ALA A 29 5.08 4.10 21.86
CA ALA A 29 5.59 4.93 20.78
C ALA A 29 6.99 5.49 21.08
N ALA A 30 7.23 5.91 22.32
CA ALA A 30 8.52 6.39 22.78
C ALA A 30 9.58 5.27 22.81
N ALA A 31 9.26 4.12 23.41
CA ALA A 31 10.17 2.97 23.46
C ALA A 31 10.51 2.45 22.05
N LEU A 32 9.52 2.36 21.15
CA LEU A 32 9.74 2.01 19.74
C LEU A 32 10.65 3.04 19.04
N ARG A 33 10.44 4.33 19.28
CA ARG A 33 11.27 5.39 18.70
C ARG A 33 12.72 5.25 19.13
N GLN A 34 12.95 4.96 20.40
CA GLN A 34 14.27 4.80 20.98
C GLN A 34 14.99 3.57 20.39
N LEU A 35 14.32 2.41 20.37
CA LEU A 35 14.86 1.18 19.79
C LEU A 35 15.24 1.35 18.31
N VAL A 36 14.33 1.92 17.52
CA VAL A 36 14.56 2.17 16.09
C VAL A 36 15.68 3.19 15.88
N GLY A 37 15.67 4.29 16.63
CA GLY A 37 16.69 5.34 16.53
C GLY A 37 18.09 4.80 16.82
N GLN A 38 18.24 3.99 17.86
CA GLN A 38 19.53 3.36 18.20
C GLN A 38 19.95 2.32 17.15
N SER A 39 19.02 1.50 16.65
CA SER A 39 19.29 0.55 15.57
C SER A 39 19.82 1.26 14.32
N MET A 40 19.20 2.37 13.94
CA MET A 40 19.66 3.20 12.83
C MET A 40 21.02 3.86 13.08
N ALA A 41 21.26 4.36 14.30
CA ALA A 41 22.53 4.99 14.66
C ALA A 41 23.69 3.99 14.61
N LEU A 42 23.52 2.78 15.16
CA LEU A 42 24.53 1.72 15.14
C LEU A 42 24.88 1.24 13.72
N ARG A 43 23.87 1.26 12.83
CA ARG A 43 24.04 0.86 11.42
C ARG A 43 24.49 1.99 10.50
N SER A 44 24.52 3.23 11.00
CA SER A 44 24.99 4.37 10.22
C SER A 44 26.47 4.19 9.83
N PRO A 45 26.88 4.53 8.59
CA PRO A 45 28.29 4.57 8.20
C PRO A 45 29.15 5.46 9.09
N THR A 46 28.54 6.45 9.75
CA THR A 46 29.19 7.38 10.68
C THR A 46 29.04 6.97 12.15
N GLY A 47 28.32 5.89 12.45
CA GLY A 47 27.99 5.43 13.80
C GLY A 47 29.15 4.80 14.60
N GLY A 48 30.36 4.78 14.02
CA GLY A 48 31.56 4.25 14.69
C GLY A 48 31.55 2.72 14.86
N TRP A 49 30.70 2.00 14.13
CA TRP A 49 30.65 0.54 14.19
C TRP A 49 32.00 -0.08 13.76
N PRO A 50 32.51 -1.10 14.48
CA PRO A 50 33.78 -1.72 14.13
C PRO A 50 33.75 -2.31 12.71
N ALA A 51 34.65 -1.85 11.84
CA ALA A 51 34.70 -2.30 10.43
C ALA A 51 34.96 -3.80 10.26
N ASN A 52 35.47 -4.47 11.30
CA ASN A 52 35.76 -5.90 11.33
C ASN A 52 34.63 -6.77 11.89
N LEU A 53 33.51 -6.18 12.33
CA LEU A 53 32.37 -6.91 12.87
C LEU A 53 31.17 -6.74 11.93
N PRO A 54 30.59 -7.81 11.35
CA PRO A 54 29.41 -7.67 10.52
C PRO A 54 28.23 -7.20 11.37
N GLN A 55 27.44 -6.28 10.85
CA GLN A 55 26.22 -5.80 11.51
C GLN A 55 25.07 -6.81 11.34
N THR A 56 25.29 -8.03 11.82
CA THR A 56 24.24 -9.04 11.89
C THR A 56 23.33 -8.75 13.08
N PRO A 57 22.06 -9.18 13.04
CA PRO A 57 21.14 -9.02 14.16
C PRO A 57 21.70 -9.52 15.51
N GLU A 58 22.44 -10.63 15.50
CA GLU A 58 23.04 -11.23 16.71
C GLU A 58 24.09 -10.31 17.34
N ASN A 59 24.88 -9.63 16.50
CA ASN A 59 25.90 -8.70 16.98
C ASN A 59 25.28 -7.40 17.48
N LEU A 60 24.14 -6.98 16.92
CA LEU A 60 23.42 -5.78 17.35
C LEU A 60 22.55 -6.01 18.59
N ALA A 61 22.10 -7.24 18.83
CA ALA A 61 21.25 -7.60 19.96
C ALA A 61 21.83 -7.14 21.31
N LEU A 62 23.15 -7.28 21.49
CA LEU A 62 23.85 -6.86 22.70
C LEU A 62 23.84 -5.34 22.92
N TYR A 63 23.73 -4.55 21.85
CA TYR A 63 23.73 -3.09 21.92
C TYR A 63 22.33 -2.49 21.99
N LEU A 64 21.29 -3.30 21.73
CA LEU A 64 19.88 -2.89 21.72
C LEU A 64 19.08 -3.57 22.84
N SER A 65 19.75 -4.30 23.74
CA SER A 65 19.09 -5.09 24.79
C SER A 65 18.36 -4.24 25.80
N GLU A 66 18.85 -3.03 26.08
CA GLU A 66 18.24 -2.08 27.01
C GLU A 66 16.93 -1.53 26.43
N GLU A 67 16.98 -0.98 25.22
CA GLU A 67 15.82 -0.43 24.51
C GLU A 67 14.75 -1.50 24.23
N THR A 68 15.19 -2.72 23.93
CA THR A 68 14.28 -3.85 23.75
C THR A 68 13.64 -4.27 25.08
N GLY A 69 14.41 -4.25 26.17
CA GLY A 69 13.92 -4.52 27.52
C GLY A 69 12.86 -3.51 27.97
N GLU A 70 13.09 -2.22 27.72
CA GLU A 70 12.14 -1.13 27.99
C GLU A 70 10.85 -1.30 27.19
N LEU A 71 10.95 -1.62 25.90
CA LEU A 71 9.78 -1.88 25.06
C LEU A 71 8.94 -3.04 25.61
N LEU A 72 9.59 -4.14 26.01
CA LEU A 72 8.91 -5.31 26.56
C LEU A 72 8.21 -5.00 27.90
N GLU A 73 8.83 -4.22 28.78
CA GLU A 73 8.19 -3.81 30.06
C GLU A 73 6.91 -3.02 29.81
N VAL A 74 6.94 -2.05 28.88
CA VAL A 74 5.75 -1.28 28.52
C VAL A 74 4.66 -2.18 27.92
N LEU A 75 5.05 -3.20 27.14
CA LEU A 75 4.10 -4.14 26.53
C LEU A 75 3.51 -5.11 27.56
N ASP A 76 4.29 -5.58 28.53
CA ASP A 76 3.81 -6.46 29.60
C ASP A 76 2.80 -5.76 30.52
N ASP A 77 3.04 -4.48 30.83
CA ASP A 77 2.10 -3.64 31.58
C ASP A 77 0.75 -3.47 30.85
N LEU A 78 0.77 -3.45 29.51
CA LEU A 78 -0.42 -3.38 28.67
C LEU A 78 -1.09 -4.76 28.46
N GLY A 79 -0.28 -5.82 28.34
CA GLY A 79 -0.72 -7.20 28.08
C GLY A 79 -1.63 -7.77 29.18
N GLN A 80 -1.50 -7.28 30.42
CA GLN A 80 -2.38 -7.66 31.54
C GLN A 80 -3.83 -7.16 31.39
N THR A 81 -4.14 -6.36 30.37
CA THR A 81 -5.49 -5.80 30.12
C THR A 81 -6.14 -6.26 28.80
N HIS A 82 -5.46 -7.04 27.97
CA HIS A 82 -6.00 -7.48 26.67
C HIS A 82 -7.01 -8.63 26.83
N THR A 83 -8.29 -8.29 26.83
CA THR A 83 -9.38 -9.24 26.61
C THR A 83 -9.42 -9.63 25.12
N PRO A 84 -9.66 -10.91 24.76
CA PRO A 84 -9.85 -11.31 23.38
C PRO A 84 -10.98 -10.49 22.76
N SER A 85 -10.73 -9.87 21.60
CA SER A 85 -11.76 -9.09 20.92
C SER A 85 -12.96 -9.99 20.58
N PRO A 86 -14.20 -9.59 20.94
CA PRO A 86 -15.38 -10.38 20.65
C PRO A 86 -15.55 -10.56 19.15
N SER A 87 -16.08 -11.71 18.74
CA SER A 87 -16.45 -11.94 17.34
C SER A 87 -17.46 -10.89 16.88
N ALA A 88 -17.16 -10.24 15.76
CA ALA A 88 -18.00 -9.20 15.17
C ALA A 88 -18.77 -9.78 13.97
N LEU A 89 -19.92 -9.16 13.68
CA LEU A 89 -20.68 -9.42 12.45
C LEU A 89 -20.18 -8.43 11.39
N ILE A 90 -19.61 -8.95 10.30
CA ILE A 90 -18.98 -8.14 9.27
C ILE A 90 -19.57 -8.53 7.90
N PRO A 91 -20.17 -7.61 7.14
CA PRO A 91 -20.51 -7.85 5.74
C PRO A 91 -19.25 -8.15 4.92
N LEU A 92 -19.27 -9.18 4.07
CA LEU A 92 -18.09 -9.49 3.23
C LEU A 92 -17.74 -8.33 2.29
N SER A 93 -18.73 -7.55 1.83
CA SER A 93 -18.51 -6.33 1.05
C SER A 93 -17.67 -5.29 1.80
N ALA A 94 -17.83 -5.18 3.12
CA ALA A 94 -17.03 -4.29 3.96
C ALA A 94 -15.59 -4.81 4.18
N LEU A 95 -15.35 -6.12 4.00
CA LEU A 95 -13.99 -6.68 4.06
C LEU A 95 -13.18 -6.42 2.80
N VAL A 96 -13.81 -6.25 1.63
CA VAL A 96 -13.11 -6.06 0.35
C VAL A 96 -12.12 -4.89 0.39
N PRO A 97 -12.55 -3.64 0.66
CA PRO A 97 -11.61 -2.52 0.67
C PRO A 97 -10.56 -2.66 1.78
N HIS A 98 -10.91 -3.29 2.90
CA HIS A 98 -9.99 -3.52 3.99
C HIS A 98 -8.87 -4.51 3.65
N LEU A 99 -9.22 -5.65 3.05
CA LEU A 99 -8.26 -6.66 2.59
C LEU A 99 -7.35 -6.10 1.50
N LEU A 100 -7.91 -5.35 0.54
CA LEU A 100 -7.12 -4.65 -0.48
C LEU A 100 -6.16 -3.65 0.16
N TRP A 101 -6.62 -2.86 1.13
CA TRP A 101 -5.77 -1.90 1.82
C TRP A 101 -4.64 -2.58 2.59
N MET A 102 -4.92 -3.66 3.33
CA MET A 102 -3.86 -4.38 4.03
C MET A 102 -2.81 -4.91 3.05
N LEU A 103 -3.23 -5.51 1.93
CA LEU A 103 -2.30 -5.98 0.90
C LEU A 103 -1.46 -4.83 0.31
N ALA A 104 -2.11 -3.78 -0.20
CA ALA A 104 -1.45 -2.67 -0.87
C ALA A 104 -0.55 -1.85 0.08
N SER A 105 -0.97 -1.63 1.33
CA SER A 105 -0.18 -0.91 2.35
C SER A 105 0.97 -1.73 2.96
N GLY A 106 1.00 -3.04 2.70
CA GLY A 106 2.04 -3.96 3.16
C GLY A 106 3.34 -3.77 2.39
N SER A 107 3.27 -3.69 1.07
CA SER A 107 4.43 -3.52 0.19
C SER A 107 4.12 -2.70 -1.04
N TYR A 108 5.07 -1.84 -1.40
CA TYR A 108 5.06 -1.11 -2.65
C TYR A 108 4.92 -2.02 -3.88
N GLU A 109 5.66 -3.13 -3.91
CA GLU A 109 5.64 -4.10 -5.02
C GLU A 109 4.27 -4.74 -5.18
N ILE A 110 3.62 -5.07 -4.06
CA ILE A 110 2.26 -5.65 -4.04
C ILE A 110 1.27 -4.62 -4.59
N MET A 111 1.33 -3.36 -4.14
CA MET A 111 0.47 -2.30 -4.67
C MET A 111 0.65 -2.14 -6.18
N ARG A 112 1.90 -2.02 -6.66
CA ARG A 112 2.20 -1.87 -8.09
C ARG A 112 1.68 -3.05 -8.90
N LEU A 113 1.90 -4.28 -8.43
CA LEU A 113 1.38 -5.47 -9.10
C LEU A 113 -0.16 -5.52 -9.09
N ILE A 114 -0.83 -5.10 -8.02
CA ILE A 114 -2.31 -5.02 -7.98
C ILE A 114 -2.83 -4.03 -9.03
N GLU A 115 -2.15 -2.89 -9.19
CA GLU A 115 -2.48 -1.86 -10.20
C GLU A 115 -2.24 -2.34 -11.64
N GLY A 116 -1.32 -3.29 -11.82
CA GLY A 116 -0.87 -3.77 -13.11
C GLY A 116 0.45 -3.12 -13.53
N VAL A 117 1.40 -3.95 -13.95
CA VAL A 117 2.75 -3.54 -14.36
C VAL A 117 3.06 -4.09 -15.74
N GLN A 118 3.91 -3.40 -16.49
CA GLN A 118 4.38 -3.94 -17.76
C GLN A 118 5.36 -5.07 -17.48
N ALA A 119 5.14 -6.20 -18.13
CA ALA A 119 6.03 -7.33 -18.03
C ALA A 119 6.22 -7.99 -19.39
N ARG A 120 7.41 -8.52 -19.61
CA ARG A 120 7.66 -9.47 -20.69
C ARG A 120 7.33 -10.87 -20.20
N VAL A 121 6.33 -11.49 -20.81
CA VAL A 121 5.86 -12.83 -20.49
C VAL A 121 6.41 -13.80 -21.53
N CYS A 122 7.31 -14.67 -21.11
CA CYS A 122 7.93 -15.68 -21.96
C CYS A 122 7.15 -17.00 -21.82
N SER A 123 6.28 -17.31 -22.78
CA SER A 123 5.71 -18.65 -22.91
C SER A 123 6.70 -19.60 -23.57
N THR A 124 6.55 -20.90 -23.33
CA THR A 124 7.49 -21.98 -23.73
C THR A 124 7.76 -22.12 -25.24
N SER A 125 7.20 -21.25 -26.11
CA SER A 125 7.40 -21.34 -27.56
C SER A 125 7.60 -20.01 -28.33
N ALA A 126 7.62 -18.85 -27.67
CA ALA A 126 7.73 -17.56 -28.36
C ALA A 126 8.70 -16.58 -27.68
N GLN A 127 9.26 -15.65 -28.46
CA GLN A 127 9.90 -14.44 -27.92
C GLN A 127 8.84 -13.69 -27.09
N GLY A 128 9.11 -13.49 -25.80
CA GLY A 128 8.09 -13.05 -24.85
C GLY A 128 7.36 -11.77 -25.28
N ALA A 129 6.04 -11.78 -25.16
CA ALA A 129 5.20 -10.63 -25.44
C ALA A 129 5.29 -9.62 -24.28
N VAL A 130 5.25 -8.33 -24.60
CA VAL A 130 5.08 -7.29 -23.58
C VAL A 130 3.58 -7.16 -23.33
N GLN A 131 3.19 -7.36 -22.08
CA GLN A 131 1.80 -7.35 -21.63
C GLN A 131 1.70 -6.63 -20.28
N VAL A 132 0.48 -6.24 -19.91
CA VAL A 132 0.21 -5.77 -18.54
C VAL A 132 -0.15 -6.99 -17.71
N VAL A 133 0.61 -7.21 -16.64
CA VAL A 133 0.40 -8.30 -15.69
C VAL A 133 -0.03 -7.70 -14.35
N ARG A 134 -1.08 -8.26 -13.75
CA ARG A 134 -1.56 -7.83 -12.43
C ARG A 134 -1.61 -8.96 -11.42
N LEU A 135 -1.37 -8.63 -10.14
CA LEU A 135 -1.67 -9.48 -9.01
C LEU A 135 -3.17 -9.43 -8.74
N VAL A 136 -3.82 -10.59 -8.79
CA VAL A 136 -5.25 -10.76 -8.57
C VAL A 136 -5.47 -11.39 -7.19
N PRO A 137 -5.77 -10.59 -6.16
CA PRO A 137 -6.17 -11.10 -4.86
C PRO A 137 -7.62 -11.61 -4.92
N VAL A 138 -7.80 -12.90 -4.68
CA VAL A 138 -9.11 -13.58 -4.74
C VAL A 138 -9.52 -14.01 -3.35
N LEU A 139 -10.67 -13.53 -2.89
CA LEU A 139 -11.30 -14.00 -1.67
C LEU A 139 -12.14 -15.24 -1.99
N VAL A 140 -11.79 -16.37 -1.39
CA VAL A 140 -12.46 -17.66 -1.57
C VAL A 140 -13.18 -18.03 -0.28
N LEU A 141 -14.49 -18.29 -0.38
CA LEU A 141 -15.32 -18.80 0.69
C LEU A 141 -15.70 -20.25 0.39
N ALA A 142 -15.19 -21.19 1.18
CA ALA A 142 -15.49 -22.61 1.06
C ALA A 142 -16.57 -23.01 2.09
N LEU A 143 -17.65 -23.62 1.61
CA LEU A 143 -18.70 -24.23 2.43
C LEU A 143 -18.86 -25.68 1.97
N ASP A 144 -18.55 -26.67 2.80
CA ASP A 144 -18.67 -28.10 2.51
C ASP A 144 -18.30 -28.50 1.06
N GLU A 145 -19.25 -28.51 0.12
CA GLU A 145 -19.05 -28.86 -1.30
C GLU A 145 -19.09 -27.67 -2.30
N THR A 146 -19.32 -26.46 -1.82
CA THR A 146 -19.45 -25.25 -2.65
C THR A 146 -18.37 -24.23 -2.32
N THR A 147 -17.74 -23.69 -3.36
CA THR A 147 -16.75 -22.61 -3.24
C THR A 147 -17.23 -21.39 -3.99
N TYR A 148 -17.23 -20.25 -3.31
CA TYR A 148 -17.47 -18.95 -3.92
C TYR A 148 -16.15 -18.19 -3.99
N ALA A 149 -15.91 -17.45 -5.06
CA ALA A 149 -14.70 -16.66 -5.23
C ALA A 149 -15.05 -15.25 -5.71
N LEU A 150 -14.26 -14.27 -5.29
CA LEU A 150 -14.40 -12.86 -5.66
C LEU A 150 -13.00 -12.28 -5.92
N ASP A 151 -12.77 -11.76 -7.11
CA ASP A 151 -11.62 -10.89 -7.36
C ASP A 151 -11.85 -9.59 -6.58
N LEU A 152 -10.98 -9.28 -5.62
CA LEU A 152 -11.16 -8.12 -4.76
C LEU A 152 -11.05 -6.80 -5.53
N VAL A 153 -10.28 -6.76 -6.62
CA VAL A 153 -10.01 -5.53 -7.38
C VAL A 153 -11.19 -5.19 -8.30
N THR A 154 -11.66 -6.18 -9.06
CA THR A 154 -12.77 -5.98 -10.01
C THR A 154 -14.14 -6.17 -9.36
N GLN A 155 -14.19 -6.80 -8.20
CA GLN A 155 -15.41 -7.22 -7.50
C GLN A 155 -16.32 -8.13 -8.36
N THR A 156 -15.73 -8.85 -9.32
CA THR A 156 -16.42 -9.82 -10.17
C THR A 156 -15.98 -11.25 -9.87
N ASP A 157 -16.62 -12.21 -10.52
CA ASP A 157 -16.12 -13.60 -10.52
C ASP A 157 -14.71 -13.60 -11.12
N PRO A 158 -13.74 -14.33 -10.52
CA PRO A 158 -12.40 -14.41 -11.07
C PRO A 158 -12.42 -15.07 -12.46
N GLU A 159 -11.43 -14.73 -13.28
CA GLU A 159 -11.24 -15.29 -14.62
C GLU A 159 -9.97 -16.17 -14.69
N PRO A 160 -10.01 -17.42 -14.18
CA PRO A 160 -8.87 -18.34 -14.20
C PRO A 160 -8.18 -18.54 -15.55
N PRO A 161 -8.88 -18.50 -16.71
CA PRO A 161 -8.22 -18.63 -18.01
C PRO A 161 -7.17 -17.55 -18.30
N LEU A 162 -7.24 -16.39 -17.64
CA LEU A 162 -6.25 -15.31 -17.78
C LEU A 162 -5.06 -15.49 -16.83
N TYR A 163 -5.08 -16.48 -15.94
CA TYR A 163 -4.02 -16.68 -14.96
C TYR A 163 -2.78 -17.28 -15.61
N LEU A 164 -1.64 -16.67 -15.31
CA LEU A 164 -0.34 -17.14 -15.74
C LEU A 164 -0.01 -18.46 -15.03
N PRO A 165 0.38 -19.51 -15.79
CA PRO A 165 0.91 -20.74 -15.19
C PRO A 165 2.14 -20.43 -14.34
N GLU A 166 2.30 -21.12 -13.21
CA GLU A 166 3.43 -20.92 -12.28
C GLU A 166 4.80 -21.13 -12.94
N THR A 167 4.87 -21.94 -14.00
CA THR A 167 6.09 -22.21 -14.79
C THR A 167 6.44 -21.11 -15.80
N THR A 168 5.61 -20.08 -15.93
CA THR A 168 5.83 -18.99 -16.88
C THR A 168 6.93 -18.07 -16.38
N GLU A 169 7.90 -17.75 -17.24
CA GLU A 169 8.93 -16.76 -16.89
C GLU A 169 8.42 -15.36 -17.20
N ILE A 170 8.55 -14.47 -16.22
CA ILE A 170 8.10 -13.09 -16.26
C ILE A 170 9.30 -12.19 -16.00
N ARG A 171 9.38 -11.09 -16.73
CA ARG A 171 10.34 -10.01 -16.49
C ARG A 171 9.62 -8.69 -16.37
N LEU A 172 9.64 -8.07 -15.19
CA LEU A 172 9.03 -6.76 -14.99
C LEU A 172 9.84 -5.69 -15.75
N LEU A 173 9.14 -4.74 -16.37
CA LEU A 173 9.73 -3.70 -17.22
C LEU A 173 9.69 -2.31 -16.58
N ASP A 174 8.97 -2.15 -15.47
CA ASP A 174 8.92 -0.90 -14.72
C ASP A 174 10.24 -0.69 -13.96
N ASN A 175 10.85 0.50 -14.09
CA ASN A 175 12.22 0.80 -13.63
C ASN A 175 12.40 0.72 -12.10
N ASP A 176 11.31 0.92 -11.37
CA ASP A 176 11.22 0.91 -9.92
C ASP A 176 11.04 -0.50 -9.33
N LEU A 177 10.92 -1.53 -10.18
CA LEU A 177 10.76 -2.93 -9.79
C LEU A 177 11.92 -3.81 -10.26
N ASP A 178 11.98 -5.01 -9.73
CA ASP A 178 13.01 -5.99 -10.06
C ASP A 178 12.84 -6.51 -11.50
N SER A 179 13.73 -6.09 -12.40
CA SER A 179 13.72 -6.50 -13.80
C SER A 179 14.44 -7.81 -14.06
N GLN A 180 14.84 -8.57 -13.02
CA GLN A 180 15.37 -9.91 -13.21
C GLN A 180 14.26 -10.88 -13.65
N PRO A 181 14.54 -11.78 -14.61
CA PRO A 181 13.61 -12.85 -14.96
C PRO A 181 13.30 -13.73 -13.74
N ILE A 182 12.02 -14.02 -13.53
CA ILE A 182 11.54 -14.83 -12.42
C ILE A 182 10.37 -15.71 -12.88
N LEU A 183 10.26 -16.93 -12.33
CA LEU A 183 9.09 -17.76 -12.56
C LEU A 183 7.87 -17.19 -11.83
N CYS A 184 6.71 -17.24 -12.47
CA CYS A 184 5.44 -16.78 -11.91
C CYS A 184 5.17 -17.39 -10.52
N GLY A 185 5.42 -18.69 -10.34
CA GLY A 185 5.28 -19.36 -9.05
C GLY A 185 6.24 -18.86 -7.97
N ASP A 186 7.48 -18.54 -8.35
CA ASP A 186 8.47 -17.97 -7.42
C ASP A 186 8.13 -16.54 -7.03
N LEU A 187 7.62 -15.74 -7.97
CA LEU A 187 7.13 -14.40 -7.70
C LEU A 187 5.92 -14.44 -6.77
N LEU A 188 4.94 -15.32 -7.02
CA LEU A 188 3.78 -15.49 -6.13
C LEU A 188 4.18 -15.94 -4.73
N ARG A 189 5.12 -16.87 -4.61
CA ARG A 189 5.67 -17.31 -3.32
C ARG A 189 6.37 -16.16 -2.59
N ARG A 190 7.17 -15.36 -3.29
CA ARG A 190 7.80 -14.15 -2.74
C ARG A 190 6.76 -13.14 -2.24
N MET A 191 5.69 -12.90 -3.01
CA MET A 191 4.61 -12.00 -2.62
C MET A 191 3.84 -12.54 -1.40
N ALA A 192 3.57 -13.84 -1.36
CA ALA A 192 2.97 -14.50 -0.20
C ALA A 192 3.81 -14.35 1.07
N GLU A 193 5.12 -14.63 0.99
CA GLU A 193 6.08 -14.43 2.08
C GLU A 193 6.07 -12.96 2.54
N LEU A 194 6.04 -12.02 1.60
CA LEU A 194 5.99 -10.58 1.88
C LEU A 194 4.66 -10.14 2.52
N VAL A 195 3.52 -10.73 2.14
CA VAL A 195 2.23 -10.48 2.82
C VAL A 195 2.27 -11.00 4.24
N THR A 196 2.74 -12.24 4.45
CA THR A 196 2.85 -12.83 5.80
C THR A 196 3.79 -12.03 6.69
N TYR A 197 4.87 -11.50 6.10
CA TYR A 197 5.78 -10.59 6.77
C TYR A 197 5.09 -9.26 7.07
N THR A 198 4.75 -8.46 6.07
CA THR A 198 4.28 -7.08 6.28
C THR A 198 2.88 -6.93 6.89
N GLN A 199 2.05 -7.98 6.78
CA GLN A 199 0.68 -8.04 7.30
C GLN A 199 0.41 -9.36 8.01
N PRO A 200 0.97 -9.57 9.21
CA PRO A 200 0.89 -10.86 9.86
C PRO A 200 -0.53 -11.28 10.31
N ARG A 201 -1.47 -10.32 10.32
CA ARG A 201 -2.91 -10.57 10.55
C ARG A 201 -3.57 -11.29 9.38
N LEU A 202 -3.03 -11.17 8.17
CA LEU A 202 -3.54 -11.85 6.99
C LEU A 202 -3.09 -13.31 6.91
N THR A 203 -2.09 -13.72 7.69
CA THR A 203 -1.52 -15.08 7.63
C THR A 203 -2.58 -16.16 7.76
N ALA A 204 -3.50 -16.05 8.72
CA ALA A 204 -4.55 -17.06 8.92
C ALA A 204 -5.50 -17.20 7.72
N ILE A 205 -5.80 -16.09 7.02
CA ILE A 205 -6.68 -16.10 5.84
C ILE A 205 -5.89 -16.52 4.59
N HIS A 206 -4.61 -16.18 4.51
CA HIS A 206 -3.75 -16.48 3.36
C HIS A 206 -3.23 -17.93 3.35
N SER A 207 -2.90 -18.52 4.50
CA SER A 207 -2.35 -19.89 4.59
C SER A 207 -3.44 -20.96 4.66
N ASP A 208 -3.82 -21.35 5.87
CA ASP A 208 -4.64 -22.54 6.15
C ASP A 208 -6.14 -22.25 6.03
N GLY A 209 -6.51 -20.97 5.96
CA GLY A 209 -7.89 -20.50 5.96
C GLY A 209 -8.40 -20.17 7.35
N CYS A 210 -9.24 -19.13 7.41
CA CYS A 210 -9.87 -18.69 8.65
C CYS A 210 -11.26 -19.33 8.77
N PRO A 211 -11.52 -20.14 9.82
CA PRO A 211 -12.86 -20.65 10.07
C PRO A 211 -13.79 -19.51 10.48
N VAL A 212 -14.94 -19.43 9.82
CA VAL A 212 -15.95 -18.39 10.05
C VAL A 212 -17.34 -19.01 10.06
N GLU A 213 -18.31 -18.34 10.67
CA GLU A 213 -19.72 -18.65 10.44
C GLU A 213 -20.30 -17.60 9.49
N ILE A 214 -21.07 -18.01 8.49
CA ILE A 214 -21.66 -17.11 7.52
C ILE A 214 -23.17 -17.13 7.57
N LEU A 215 -23.78 -16.00 7.22
CA LEU A 215 -25.20 -15.84 6.99
C LEU A 215 -25.40 -15.37 5.55
N ARG A 216 -26.04 -16.22 4.75
CA ARG A 216 -26.48 -15.89 3.39
C ARG A 216 -27.96 -15.51 3.39
N PRO A 217 -28.44 -14.68 2.44
CA PRO A 217 -29.84 -14.33 2.35
C PRO A 217 -30.73 -15.59 2.35
N PHE A 218 -31.73 -15.60 3.25
CA PHE A 218 -32.70 -16.68 3.40
C PHE A 218 -32.13 -18.06 3.82
N GLN A 219 -30.89 -18.11 4.33
CA GLN A 219 -30.27 -19.35 4.83
C GLN A 219 -29.92 -19.23 6.32
N PRO A 220 -29.83 -20.37 7.05
CA PRO A 220 -29.33 -20.36 8.42
C PRO A 220 -27.82 -20.06 8.46
N TRP A 221 -27.30 -19.78 9.66
CA TRP A 221 -25.86 -19.72 9.90
C TRP A 221 -25.20 -21.04 9.53
N GLN A 222 -24.12 -20.96 8.76
CA GLN A 222 -23.38 -22.12 8.28
C GLN A 222 -21.88 -21.94 8.57
N PRO A 223 -21.17 -22.99 8.99
CA PRO A 223 -19.72 -22.95 9.07
C PRO A 223 -19.13 -22.82 7.66
N ALA A 224 -18.04 -22.08 7.54
CA ALA A 224 -17.30 -21.90 6.30
C ALA A 224 -15.82 -21.64 6.59
N THR A 225 -15.00 -21.69 5.55
CA THR A 225 -13.59 -21.29 5.62
C THR A 225 -13.31 -20.19 4.62
N LEU A 226 -12.71 -19.10 5.10
CA LEU A 226 -12.33 -17.95 4.30
C LEU A 226 -10.84 -18.03 3.96
N HIS A 227 -10.53 -17.93 2.67
CA HIS A 227 -9.16 -17.92 2.16
C HIS A 227 -8.91 -16.68 1.29
N LEU A 228 -7.68 -16.17 1.33
CA LEU A 228 -7.19 -15.14 0.43
C LEU A 228 -6.11 -15.77 -0.44
N ARG A 229 -6.37 -15.88 -1.74
CA ARG A 229 -5.44 -16.45 -2.72
C ARG A 229 -4.88 -15.35 -3.61
N LEU A 230 -3.63 -15.50 -4.00
CA LEU A 230 -2.95 -14.58 -4.90
C LEU A 230 -2.68 -15.29 -6.23
N HIS A 231 -3.04 -14.64 -7.33
CA HIS A 231 -2.77 -15.11 -8.69
C HIS A 231 -2.12 -13.99 -9.50
N LEU A 232 -1.40 -14.31 -10.57
CA LEU A 232 -0.98 -13.33 -11.57
C LEU A 232 -1.78 -13.55 -12.84
N ALA A 233 -2.31 -12.48 -13.42
CA ALA A 233 -3.13 -12.54 -14.63
C ALA A 233 -2.64 -11.58 -15.70
N GLU A 234 -2.74 -12.01 -16.96
CA GLU A 234 -2.61 -11.12 -18.12
C GLU A 234 -3.85 -10.23 -18.20
N MET A 235 -3.66 -8.94 -18.44
CA MET A 235 -4.75 -8.05 -18.81
C MET A 235 -4.83 -7.96 -20.33
N GLU A 236 -6.03 -8.11 -20.89
CA GLU A 236 -6.24 -7.87 -22.33
C GLU A 236 -5.83 -6.43 -22.66
N THR A 237 -4.85 -6.28 -23.55
CA THR A 237 -4.50 -4.99 -24.13
C THR A 237 -5.62 -4.65 -25.11
N GLN A 238 -6.40 -3.58 -24.85
CA GLN A 238 -7.30 -3.06 -25.87
C GLN A 238 -6.46 -2.57 -27.06
N GLY A 239 -6.47 -3.37 -28.13
CA GLY A 239 -6.15 -3.02 -29.52
C GLY A 239 -4.93 -2.15 -29.79
N GLN A 240 -3.81 -2.76 -30.18
CA GLN A 240 -2.91 -2.11 -31.13
C GLN A 240 -3.68 -1.81 -32.43
N PRO A 241 -3.65 -0.59 -32.98
CA PRO A 241 -4.06 -0.38 -34.36
C PRO A 241 -3.10 -1.17 -35.26
N GLN A 242 -3.64 -2.11 -36.02
CA GLN A 242 -2.88 -2.78 -37.08
C GLN A 242 -2.23 -1.72 -37.98
N PRO A 243 -0.94 -1.86 -38.36
CA PRO A 243 -0.34 -0.95 -39.31
C PRO A 243 -1.12 -1.01 -40.62
N TYR A 244 -1.61 0.16 -41.03
CA TYR A 244 -2.37 0.37 -42.26
C TYR A 244 -1.66 -0.28 -43.45
N ALA A 245 -2.36 -1.16 -44.13
CA ALA A 245 -1.99 -1.63 -45.45
C ALA A 245 -2.02 -0.44 -46.44
N GLU A 246 -0.97 -0.31 -47.23
CA GLU A 246 -0.80 0.68 -48.27
C GLU A 246 -1.90 0.61 -49.35
N ALA A 247 -2.68 1.68 -49.48
CA ALA A 247 -3.40 2.11 -50.70
C ALA A 247 -4.06 3.47 -50.37
N SER A 248 -4.09 4.52 -51.17
CA SER A 248 -3.77 4.77 -52.56
C SER A 248 -3.78 6.30 -52.73
N ASP A 249 -3.15 6.77 -53.79
CA ASP A 249 -3.14 8.12 -54.34
C ASP A 249 -4.45 8.94 -54.30
N ALA A 250 -4.22 10.26 -54.21
CA ALA A 250 -4.88 11.37 -54.91
C ALA A 250 -6.13 12.11 -54.34
N VAL A 251 -5.82 13.33 -53.85
CA VAL A 251 -6.37 14.68 -54.20
C VAL A 251 -7.72 15.14 -53.57
N PRO A 252 -7.86 16.44 -53.22
CA PRO A 252 -8.73 16.96 -52.17
C PRO A 252 -9.93 17.78 -52.69
N ASP A 253 -10.98 17.99 -51.87
CA ASP A 253 -11.80 19.20 -51.97
C ASP A 253 -12.64 19.53 -50.72
N ALA A 254 -12.34 20.72 -50.18
CA ALA A 254 -13.21 21.80 -49.73
C ALA A 254 -14.53 21.59 -48.94
N LEU A 255 -14.56 22.26 -47.76
CA LEU A 255 -15.58 23.20 -47.24
C LEU A 255 -16.97 22.69 -46.84
N TYR A 256 -17.24 22.60 -45.51
CA TYR A 256 -18.27 23.36 -44.74
C TYR A 256 -18.59 22.69 -43.38
N LEU A 257 -18.73 23.50 -42.32
CA LEU A 257 -19.39 23.22 -41.03
C LEU A 257 -20.42 24.36 -40.80
N PRO A 258 -21.43 24.29 -39.89
CA PRO A 258 -22.09 23.22 -39.11
C PRO A 258 -23.66 23.36 -39.22
N PRO A 259 -24.58 22.98 -38.28
CA PRO A 259 -24.49 22.25 -37.01
C PRO A 259 -25.53 21.12 -36.75
N GLY A 260 -25.18 20.21 -35.82
CA GLY A 260 -26.13 19.46 -34.99
C GLY A 260 -26.49 18.04 -35.41
N ALA A 261 -25.85 17.04 -34.79
CA ALA A 261 -26.49 15.83 -34.24
C ALA A 261 -25.44 14.85 -33.67
N LYS A 262 -25.53 14.65 -32.36
CA LYS A 262 -25.14 13.48 -31.55
C LYS A 262 -24.48 12.31 -32.28
N GLN A 263 -23.22 12.04 -31.93
CA GLN A 263 -22.74 10.67 -31.71
C GLN A 263 -22.06 10.63 -30.34
N SER A 264 -22.67 9.88 -29.43
CA SER A 264 -22.11 9.52 -28.13
C SER A 264 -20.87 8.66 -28.36
N ALA A 265 -19.70 9.20 -28.07
CA ALA A 265 -18.57 8.38 -27.67
C ALA A 265 -18.74 8.11 -26.18
N VAL A 266 -19.03 6.87 -25.83
CA VAL A 266 -18.85 6.37 -24.47
C VAL A 266 -17.35 6.49 -24.18
N VAL A 267 -16.99 7.46 -23.35
CA VAL A 267 -15.61 7.61 -22.87
C VAL A 267 -15.43 6.60 -21.74
N THR A 268 -14.98 5.40 -22.09
CA THR A 268 -14.38 4.48 -21.14
C THR A 268 -13.01 5.02 -20.75
N ALA A 269 -12.80 5.15 -19.45
CA ALA A 269 -11.51 5.45 -18.86
C ALA A 269 -10.67 4.16 -18.88
N SER A 270 -9.63 4.10 -19.72
CA SER A 270 -8.31 3.55 -19.38
C SER A 270 -7.39 3.65 -20.59
N ASP A 271 -6.14 4.02 -20.31
CA ASP A 271 -4.91 3.39 -20.82
C ASP A 271 -3.80 4.44 -20.96
N PHE A 272 -2.69 4.18 -20.28
CA PHE A 272 -1.42 4.87 -20.49
C PHE A 272 -0.77 4.24 -21.72
N THR A 273 -0.70 5.00 -22.81
CA THR A 273 -0.01 4.58 -24.03
C THR A 273 1.42 5.13 -24.04
N LEU A 274 2.32 4.48 -24.77
CA LEU A 274 3.69 4.99 -25.00
C LEU A 274 3.67 6.36 -25.69
N ASP A 275 2.61 6.64 -26.45
CA ASP A 275 2.32 7.95 -27.02
C ASP A 275 1.97 8.99 -25.94
N ASP A 276 1.26 8.63 -24.86
CA ASP A 276 1.02 9.55 -23.74
C ASP A 276 2.31 9.88 -22.94
N PHE A 277 3.23 8.91 -22.76
CA PHE A 277 4.55 9.17 -22.16
C PHE A 277 5.45 10.00 -23.09
N ALA A 278 5.50 9.63 -24.38
CA ALA A 278 6.24 10.38 -25.39
C ALA A 278 5.69 11.80 -25.56
N ASN A 279 4.37 12.00 -25.49
CA ASN A 279 3.75 13.33 -25.53
C ASN A 279 4.03 14.15 -24.27
N THR A 280 4.26 13.53 -23.10
CA THR A 280 4.80 14.26 -21.93
C THR A 280 6.29 14.59 -22.01
N LEU A 281 7.01 13.95 -22.94
CA LEU A 281 8.42 14.25 -23.25
C LEU A 281 8.58 15.22 -24.43
N VAL A 282 7.54 15.40 -25.25
CA VAL A 282 7.58 16.20 -26.49
C VAL A 282 6.63 17.40 -26.36
N GLU A 283 7.10 18.46 -25.71
CA GLU A 283 6.73 19.84 -26.04
C GLU A 283 7.94 20.76 -25.87
N ASP A 284 8.88 20.71 -26.83
CA ASP A 284 9.45 21.85 -27.57
C ASP A 284 10.46 21.32 -28.61
N PRO A 285 10.62 21.92 -29.82
CA PRO A 285 11.66 21.53 -30.79
C PRO A 285 13.08 21.97 -30.39
N GLY A 286 13.33 22.21 -29.09
CA GLY A 286 14.64 22.42 -28.49
C GLY A 286 14.80 21.43 -27.35
N GLY A 287 15.28 20.23 -27.68
CA GLY A 287 15.14 19.04 -26.85
C GLY A 287 15.70 19.14 -25.43
N VAL A 288 14.91 18.68 -24.47
CA VAL A 288 15.30 18.14 -23.15
C VAL A 288 14.15 17.24 -22.69
N THR A 289 14.43 16.02 -22.24
CA THR A 289 13.46 15.17 -21.54
C THR A 289 12.76 15.97 -20.42
N GLY A 290 11.42 15.94 -20.34
CA GLY A 290 10.66 16.64 -19.29
C GLY A 290 11.06 16.22 -17.86
N VAL A 291 10.68 17.00 -16.83
CA VAL A 291 11.13 16.83 -15.42
C VAL A 291 10.97 15.40 -14.84
N LEU A 292 10.12 14.57 -15.43
CA LEU A 292 9.99 13.15 -15.07
C LEU A 292 11.26 12.34 -15.34
N GLY A 293 12.09 12.77 -16.30
CA GLY A 293 13.42 12.22 -16.60
C GLY A 293 14.54 12.75 -15.71
N ASP A 294 14.27 13.77 -14.89
CA ASP A 294 15.25 14.32 -13.95
C ASP A 294 15.35 13.42 -12.71
N TRP A 295 16.46 13.53 -11.99
CA TRP A 295 16.68 12.81 -10.73
C TRP A 295 16.54 13.76 -9.54
N LEU A 296 16.03 13.26 -8.43
CA LEU A 296 15.76 14.02 -7.22
C LEU A 296 16.52 13.40 -6.04
N THR A 297 17.12 14.25 -5.21
CA THR A 297 17.70 13.87 -3.93
C THR A 297 17.09 14.73 -2.82
N PHE A 298 16.57 14.10 -1.76
CA PHE A 298 16.16 14.82 -0.56
C PHE A 298 17.40 15.31 0.20
N THR A 299 17.42 16.58 0.59
CA THR A 299 18.57 17.19 1.30
C THR A 299 18.31 17.49 2.76
N ASP A 300 17.05 17.43 3.19
CA ASP A 300 16.68 17.62 4.58
C ASP A 300 16.98 16.35 5.38
N GLU A 301 18.12 16.32 6.06
CA GLU A 301 18.51 15.20 6.94
C GLU A 301 17.50 14.95 8.05
N SER A 302 16.84 15.99 8.57
CA SER A 302 15.87 15.84 9.65
C SER A 302 14.60 15.15 9.16
N TRP A 303 14.11 15.52 7.97
CA TRP A 303 12.99 14.86 7.32
C TRP A 303 13.32 13.41 6.98
N ILE A 304 14.50 13.17 6.40
CA ILE A 304 15.01 11.83 6.08
C ILE A 304 14.97 10.92 7.32
N GLN A 305 15.55 11.39 8.43
CA GLN A 305 15.58 10.60 9.67
C GLN A 305 14.17 10.34 10.20
N ALA A 306 13.30 11.36 10.20
CA ALA A 306 11.91 11.22 10.63
C ALA A 306 11.13 10.23 9.77
N PHE A 307 11.34 10.24 8.46
CA PHE A 307 10.73 9.31 7.51
C PHE A 307 11.16 7.86 7.77
N LEU A 308 12.47 7.63 7.89
CA LEU A 308 13.02 6.30 8.14
C LEU A 308 12.55 5.73 9.49
N ILE A 309 12.56 6.56 10.54
CA ILE A 309 12.06 6.18 11.87
C ILE A 309 10.57 5.82 11.79
N THR A 310 9.76 6.63 11.10
CA THR A 310 8.32 6.39 10.97
C THR A 310 8.05 5.04 10.28
N CYS A 311 8.72 4.76 9.17
CA CYS A 311 8.57 3.50 8.44
C CYS A 311 8.93 2.30 9.34
N ALA A 312 10.08 2.37 9.99
CA ALA A 312 10.57 1.34 10.90
C ALA A 312 9.60 1.10 12.07
N GLN A 313 9.10 2.17 12.71
CA GLN A 313 8.12 2.08 13.79
C GLN A 313 6.83 1.39 13.35
N GLN A 314 6.29 1.72 12.17
CA GLN A 314 5.08 1.10 11.66
C GLN A 314 5.25 -0.41 11.47
N VAL A 315 6.39 -0.82 10.91
CA VAL A 315 6.63 -2.24 10.68
C VAL A 315 6.81 -2.96 12.01
N VAL A 316 7.65 -2.49 12.92
CA VAL A 316 7.79 -3.10 14.26
C VAL A 316 6.43 -3.17 14.98
N ALA A 317 5.63 -2.11 14.93
CA ALA A 317 4.29 -2.06 15.51
C ALA A 317 3.35 -3.16 15.00
N ARG A 318 3.39 -3.48 13.70
CA ARG A 318 2.56 -4.54 13.09
C ARG A 318 2.92 -5.94 13.60
N HIS A 319 4.18 -6.14 14.00
CA HIS A 319 4.69 -7.42 14.48
C HIS A 319 4.64 -7.59 16.01
N LEU A 320 4.39 -6.52 16.78
CA LEU A 320 4.45 -6.55 18.25
C LEU A 320 3.73 -7.76 18.87
N LEU A 321 2.48 -8.00 18.47
CA LEU A 321 1.66 -9.10 19.01
C LEU A 321 2.20 -10.50 18.72
N GLN A 322 2.93 -10.68 17.61
CA GLN A 322 3.53 -11.96 17.25
C GLN A 322 4.90 -12.17 17.87
N MET A 323 5.59 -11.07 18.17
CA MET A 323 6.86 -11.13 18.87
C MET A 323 6.65 -11.54 20.34
N MET A 324 5.50 -11.19 20.94
CA MET A 324 5.11 -11.62 22.28
C MET A 324 4.87 -13.13 22.35
N PRO A 325 5.31 -13.82 23.41
CA PRO A 325 5.00 -15.23 23.59
C PRO A 325 3.49 -15.39 23.80
N SER A 326 2.88 -16.37 23.13
CA SER A 326 1.48 -16.74 23.36
C SER A 326 1.30 -17.18 24.81
N GLN A 327 0.65 -16.38 25.64
CA GLN A 327 0.16 -16.85 26.94
C GLN A 327 -0.87 -17.96 26.67
N GLY A 328 -0.52 -19.21 26.97
CA GLY A 328 -1.46 -20.32 27.00
C GLY A 328 -1.62 -21.12 25.70
N ARG A 329 -0.64 -21.99 25.41
CA ARG A 329 -0.89 -23.23 24.66
C ARG A 329 -0.52 -24.47 25.50
N ASP A 330 -0.86 -24.42 26.79
CA ASP A 330 -0.92 -25.60 27.68
C ASP A 330 -2.37 -25.77 28.16
N ILE A 331 -3.28 -26.06 27.24
CA ILE A 331 -4.58 -26.65 27.57
C ILE A 331 -4.59 -28.01 26.89
N GLY A 332 -4.17 -29.04 27.63
CA GLY A 332 -4.32 -30.43 27.18
C GLY A 332 -3.19 -31.37 27.52
N ARG A 333 -2.72 -31.41 28.77
CA ARG A 333 -2.10 -32.63 29.31
C ARG A 333 -2.16 -32.77 30.83
N ASP A 334 -3.32 -32.47 31.41
CA ASP A 334 -3.67 -33.01 32.74
C ASP A 334 -4.41 -34.33 32.57
N ILE A 335 -3.67 -35.43 32.62
CA ILE A 335 -4.17 -36.67 33.19
C ILE A 335 -3.23 -37.07 34.33
N GLY A 336 -3.59 -36.61 35.52
CA GLY A 336 -3.48 -37.36 36.77
C GLY A 336 -2.09 -37.48 37.41
N ARG A 337 -1.86 -36.69 38.46
CA ARG A 337 -1.73 -37.23 39.83
C ARG A 337 -1.66 -36.11 40.87
N ASP A 338 -2.54 -36.25 41.86
CA ASP A 338 -2.53 -35.56 43.14
C ASP A 338 -1.14 -35.56 43.81
N ILE A 339 -0.81 -34.47 44.51
CA ILE A 339 -0.75 -34.39 45.98
C ILE A 339 -0.16 -33.01 46.37
N GLY A 340 -0.87 -32.29 47.26
CA GLY A 340 -0.21 -31.42 48.26
C GLY A 340 -0.47 -29.92 48.15
N ARG A 341 -1.32 -29.43 49.07
CA ARG A 341 -1.37 -28.04 49.57
C ARG A 341 0.01 -27.37 49.63
N ASP A 342 0.11 -26.14 49.10
CA ASP A 342 0.52 -25.02 49.94
C ASP A 342 0.00 -23.68 49.38
N THR A 343 -0.59 -22.88 50.27
CA THR A 343 -1.03 -21.52 50.01
C THR A 343 0.16 -20.59 50.22
N GLY A 344 0.82 -20.21 49.12
CA GLY A 344 1.93 -19.28 49.10
C GLY A 344 1.79 -18.30 47.94
N ARG A 345 1.69 -17.02 48.27
CA ARG A 345 1.69 -15.89 47.34
C ARG A 345 3.11 -15.72 46.79
N ASP A 346 3.49 -16.50 45.78
CA ASP A 346 4.75 -16.32 45.05
C ASP A 346 4.47 -15.68 43.70
N SER A 347 4.72 -14.39 43.62
CA SER A 347 5.12 -13.71 42.40
C SER A 347 6.48 -14.27 41.98
N THR A 348 6.50 -15.41 41.29
CA THR A 348 7.70 -15.95 40.67
C THR A 348 8.10 -15.03 39.51
N PRO A 349 9.30 -14.41 39.54
CA PRO A 349 9.82 -13.70 38.38
C PRO A 349 9.93 -14.69 37.21
N GLU A 350 9.50 -14.30 36.02
CA GLU A 350 9.73 -15.11 34.81
C GLU A 350 11.21 -15.51 34.74
N PRO A 351 11.54 -16.75 34.35
CA PRO A 351 12.92 -17.17 34.27
C PRO A 351 13.63 -16.33 33.20
N LEU A 352 14.60 -15.51 33.66
CA LEU A 352 15.58 -14.72 32.89
C LEU A 352 15.90 -15.22 31.45
N PRO A 353 16.15 -16.52 31.19
CA PRO A 353 16.41 -17.01 29.83
C PRO A 353 15.26 -16.79 28.82
N ARG A 354 13.99 -16.74 29.24
CA ARG A 354 12.85 -16.47 28.34
C ARG A 354 12.79 -15.01 27.91
N ARG A 355 13.12 -14.10 28.82
CA ARG A 355 13.14 -12.65 28.55
C ARG A 355 14.28 -12.31 27.60
N GLU A 356 15.45 -12.91 27.79
CA GLU A 356 16.61 -12.72 26.89
C GLU A 356 16.36 -13.27 25.49
N GLU A 357 15.74 -14.46 25.38
CA GLU A 357 15.30 -15.02 24.09
C GLU A 357 14.25 -14.13 23.41
N LEU A 358 13.27 -13.62 24.17
CA LEU A 358 12.26 -12.70 23.68
C LEU A 358 12.88 -11.38 23.20
N CYS A 359 13.81 -10.80 23.97
CA CYS A 359 14.56 -9.61 23.57
C CYS A 359 15.27 -9.86 22.25
N ASN A 360 16.05 -10.95 22.14
CA ASN A 360 16.79 -11.26 20.91
C ASN A 360 15.87 -11.42 19.70
N ARG A 361 14.69 -12.03 19.86
CA ARG A 361 13.69 -12.15 18.77
C ARG A 361 13.11 -10.80 18.36
N VAL A 362 12.77 -9.94 19.33
CA VAL A 362 12.23 -8.60 19.05
C VAL A 362 13.29 -7.74 18.35
N THR A 363 14.54 -7.79 18.83
CA THR A 363 15.64 -7.07 18.20
C THR A 363 15.95 -7.60 16.80
N TYR A 364 15.95 -8.93 16.61
CA TYR A 364 16.14 -9.55 15.30
C TYR A 364 15.06 -9.09 14.32
N ALA A 365 13.80 -9.22 14.72
CA ALA A 365 12.67 -8.78 13.91
C ALA A 365 12.79 -7.29 13.62
N ALA A 366 12.99 -6.42 14.61
CA ALA A 366 13.09 -4.99 14.39
C ALA A 366 14.26 -4.59 13.46
N THR A 367 15.40 -5.26 13.53
CA THR A 367 16.55 -4.95 12.67
C THR A 367 16.37 -5.46 11.23
N ASP A 368 15.82 -6.66 11.05
CA ASP A 368 15.50 -7.23 9.73
C ASP A 368 14.33 -6.48 9.05
N LEU A 369 13.30 -6.13 9.80
CA LEU A 369 12.14 -5.34 9.35
C LEU A 369 12.53 -3.95 8.85
N VAL A 370 13.61 -3.42 9.40
CA VAL A 370 14.23 -2.18 8.99
C VAL A 370 15.01 -2.48 7.71
N GLN A 371 16.18 -3.14 7.72
CA GLN A 371 17.12 -3.17 6.57
C GLN A 371 17.34 -4.54 5.89
N GLY A 372 16.51 -5.55 6.14
CA GLY A 372 16.64 -6.89 5.55
C GLY A 372 16.46 -6.93 4.02
N ALA A 373 16.70 -8.09 3.41
CA ALA A 373 16.55 -8.29 1.96
C ALA A 373 15.11 -8.05 1.46
N ASN A 374 14.13 -8.15 2.37
CA ASN A 374 12.72 -7.84 2.17
C ASN A 374 12.29 -6.58 2.96
N GLY A 375 13.25 -5.82 3.50
CA GLY A 375 13.01 -4.67 4.37
C GLY A 375 12.55 -3.42 3.62
N LEU A 376 12.05 -2.44 4.37
CA LEU A 376 11.48 -1.18 3.87
C LEU A 376 12.42 -0.37 2.96
N PHE A 377 13.74 -0.50 3.10
CA PHE A 377 14.72 0.34 2.40
C PHE A 377 14.88 0.02 0.92
N ARG A 378 14.33 -1.10 0.42
CA ARG A 378 14.42 -1.43 -1.02
C ARG A 378 13.86 -0.31 -1.90
N HIS A 379 12.88 0.45 -1.38
CA HIS A 379 12.16 1.50 -2.11
C HIS A 379 12.28 2.88 -1.45
N THR A 380 13.18 3.09 -0.50
CA THR A 380 13.34 4.40 0.15
C THR A 380 13.93 5.46 -0.79
N PHE A 381 13.65 6.74 -0.49
CA PHE A 381 14.14 7.90 -1.27
C PHE A 381 15.51 8.40 -0.80
N VAL A 382 16.19 7.64 0.04
CA VAL A 382 17.21 8.20 0.92
C VAL A 382 18.61 7.82 0.43
N HIS A 383 19.48 8.84 0.34
CA HIS A 383 20.91 8.76 0.04
C HIS A 383 21.32 8.43 -1.40
N GLU A 384 20.37 8.09 -2.28
CA GLU A 384 20.60 7.97 -3.72
C GLU A 384 19.68 8.91 -4.50
N PRO A 385 20.16 9.53 -5.59
CA PRO A 385 19.27 10.21 -6.53
C PRO A 385 18.21 9.22 -7.04
N VAL A 386 16.95 9.62 -7.03
CA VAL A 386 15.83 8.81 -7.54
C VAL A 386 15.21 9.52 -8.73
N LEU A 387 14.93 8.78 -9.80
CA LEU A 387 14.23 9.33 -10.96
C LEU A 387 12.87 9.90 -10.53
N VAL A 388 12.50 11.10 -10.97
CA VAL A 388 11.22 11.72 -10.61
C VAL A 388 10.04 10.83 -11.03
N ALA A 389 10.17 10.10 -12.15
CA ALA A 389 9.21 9.08 -12.58
C ALA A 389 9.04 7.91 -11.59
N ASP A 390 10.02 7.63 -10.73
CA ASP A 390 9.98 6.59 -9.72
C ASP A 390 9.61 7.14 -8.33
N VAL A 391 9.68 8.47 -8.13
CA VAL A 391 9.29 9.14 -6.89
C VAL A 391 7.78 9.20 -6.73
N TRP A 392 7.05 9.56 -7.79
CA TRP A 392 5.60 9.75 -7.72
C TRP A 392 4.82 8.48 -7.29
N PRO A 393 5.10 7.26 -7.81
CA PRO A 393 4.33 6.08 -7.42
C PRO A 393 4.65 5.65 -5.97
N ARG A 394 5.88 5.88 -5.51
CA ARG A 394 6.26 5.65 -4.11
C ARG A 394 5.57 6.62 -3.15
N LEU A 395 5.52 7.93 -3.48
CA LEU A 395 4.77 8.90 -2.67
C LEU A 395 3.28 8.58 -2.62
N ARG A 396 2.70 8.16 -3.74
CA ARG A 396 1.32 7.65 -3.80
C ARG A 396 1.13 6.45 -2.86
N TRP A 397 2.05 5.50 -2.85
CA TRP A 397 1.98 4.35 -1.95
C TRP A 397 2.01 4.76 -0.47
N TYR A 398 2.92 5.66 -0.09
CA TYR A 398 2.99 6.15 1.28
C TYR A 398 1.72 6.91 1.70
N LEU A 399 1.09 7.66 0.80
CA LEU A 399 -0.23 8.24 1.04
C LEU A 399 -1.29 7.16 1.28
N ALA A 400 -1.39 6.16 0.40
CA ALA A 400 -2.34 5.05 0.55
C ALA A 400 -2.11 4.21 1.81
N GLN A 401 -0.87 4.13 2.29
CA GLN A 401 -0.51 3.42 3.51
C GLN A 401 -1.06 4.09 4.79
N SER A 402 -1.32 5.40 4.75
CA SER A 402 -1.75 6.16 5.93
C SER A 402 -3.08 5.68 6.53
N SER A 403 -4.09 5.41 5.69
CA SER A 403 -5.34 4.82 6.13
C SER A 403 -6.09 4.19 4.95
N GLU A 404 -6.95 3.22 5.26
CA GLU A 404 -7.88 2.64 4.28
C GLU A 404 -8.73 3.73 3.63
N ARG A 405 -9.14 4.71 4.43
CA ARG A 405 -9.91 5.88 4.01
C ARG A 405 -9.21 6.65 2.89
N VAL A 406 -7.93 6.97 3.07
CA VAL A 406 -7.12 7.69 2.08
C VAL A 406 -7.02 6.86 0.80
N MET A 407 -6.73 5.56 0.91
CA MET A 407 -6.65 4.67 -0.25
C MET A 407 -7.99 4.59 -1.01
N GLN A 408 -9.13 4.43 -0.32
CA GLN A 408 -10.44 4.39 -0.95
C GLN A 408 -10.73 5.68 -1.71
N LEU A 409 -10.47 6.85 -1.12
CA LEU A 409 -10.64 8.13 -1.81
C LEU A 409 -9.70 8.28 -3.01
N MET A 410 -8.46 7.80 -2.92
CA MET A 410 -7.56 7.81 -4.07
C MET A 410 -8.04 6.93 -5.22
N GLY A 411 -8.70 5.81 -4.90
CA GLY A 411 -9.38 4.94 -5.87
C GLY A 411 -10.72 5.48 -6.39
N GLY A 412 -11.30 6.44 -5.67
CA GLY A 412 -12.61 7.00 -5.95
C GLY A 412 -13.74 6.25 -5.24
N VAL A 413 -14.60 6.99 -4.54
CA VAL A 413 -15.78 6.47 -3.84
C VAL A 413 -17.05 7.02 -4.46
N SER A 414 -18.10 6.21 -4.52
CA SER A 414 -19.41 6.69 -4.97
C SER A 414 -19.96 7.68 -3.94
N ALA A 415 -20.27 8.89 -4.39
CA ALA A 415 -20.74 9.96 -3.52
C ALA A 415 -21.77 10.85 -4.22
N GLN A 416 -22.52 11.58 -3.41
CA GLN A 416 -23.28 12.74 -3.85
C GLN A 416 -22.61 14.01 -3.32
N VAL A 417 -22.48 15.02 -4.17
CA VAL A 417 -21.89 16.30 -3.79
C VAL A 417 -22.87 17.44 -4.05
N LEU A 418 -23.04 18.30 -3.06
CA LEU A 418 -23.80 19.54 -3.13
C LEU A 418 -22.83 20.71 -3.03
N ALA A 419 -22.45 21.26 -4.17
CA ALA A 419 -21.66 22.49 -4.21
C ALA A 419 -22.57 23.73 -3.95
N PRO A 420 -22.03 24.81 -3.35
CA PRO A 420 -22.81 26.01 -3.09
C PRO A 420 -23.50 26.56 -4.33
N GLY A 421 -24.82 26.71 -4.28
CA GLY A 421 -25.63 27.24 -5.38
C GLY A 421 -25.95 26.25 -6.51
N LEU A 422 -25.54 24.97 -6.38
CA LEU A 422 -25.89 23.90 -7.32
C LEU A 422 -26.82 22.87 -6.68
N SER A 423 -27.35 21.95 -7.48
CA SER A 423 -28.06 20.75 -7.01
C SER A 423 -27.10 19.63 -6.63
N TRP A 424 -27.60 18.61 -5.94
CA TRP A 424 -26.87 17.36 -5.73
C TRP A 424 -26.41 16.76 -7.05
N GLN A 425 -25.14 16.36 -7.11
CA GLN A 425 -24.52 15.69 -8.24
C GLN A 425 -24.00 14.33 -7.76
N GLN A 426 -24.38 13.26 -8.45
CA GLN A 426 -23.86 11.92 -8.20
C GLN A 426 -22.61 11.67 -9.05
N GLY A 427 -21.62 11.03 -8.47
CA GLY A 427 -20.41 10.65 -9.19
C GLY A 427 -19.40 9.92 -8.32
N SER A 428 -18.20 9.74 -8.87
CA SER A 428 -17.05 9.22 -8.12
C SER A 428 -16.27 10.39 -7.54
N LEU A 429 -16.29 10.52 -6.21
CA LEU A 429 -15.46 11.45 -5.46
C LEU A 429 -14.08 10.85 -5.29
N SER A 430 -13.05 11.57 -5.70
CA SER A 430 -11.66 11.13 -5.55
C SER A 430 -10.80 12.16 -4.84
N LEU A 431 -9.88 11.69 -3.99
CA LEU A 431 -8.73 12.44 -3.48
C LEU A 431 -7.63 12.37 -4.54
N ARG A 432 -7.27 13.51 -5.11
CA ARG A 432 -6.23 13.63 -6.11
C ARG A 432 -4.95 14.20 -5.47
N PRO A 433 -3.96 13.35 -5.16
CA PRO A 433 -2.67 13.80 -4.67
C PRO A 433 -1.80 14.39 -5.77
N LEU A 434 -1.13 15.49 -5.44
CA LEU A 434 -0.31 16.29 -6.32
C LEU A 434 1.08 16.48 -5.71
N MET A 435 2.12 16.28 -6.51
CA MET A 435 3.49 16.66 -6.17
C MET A 435 3.85 17.90 -6.95
N GLN A 436 4.21 18.98 -6.25
CA GLN A 436 4.72 20.19 -6.83
C GLN A 436 6.24 20.23 -6.66
N LEU A 437 6.96 20.34 -7.77
CA LEU A 437 8.41 20.54 -7.79
C LEU A 437 8.67 21.98 -8.21
N THR A 438 9.39 22.75 -7.39
CA THR A 438 9.67 24.17 -7.67
C THR A 438 11.16 24.43 -7.59
N THR A 439 11.73 25.00 -8.64
CA THR A 439 13.09 25.58 -8.66
C THR A 439 13.01 27.10 -8.82
N ALA A 440 14.16 27.78 -8.84
CA ALA A 440 14.20 29.22 -9.08
C ALA A 440 13.66 29.62 -10.47
N GLN A 441 13.65 28.69 -11.44
CA GLN A 441 13.32 28.95 -12.83
C GLN A 441 11.93 28.46 -13.23
N ARG A 442 11.43 27.39 -12.61
CA ARG A 442 10.19 26.72 -13.04
C ARG A 442 9.51 25.98 -11.89
N SER A 443 8.20 25.80 -12.03
CA SER A 443 7.40 24.92 -11.17
C SER A 443 6.68 23.90 -12.04
N TRP A 444 6.56 22.67 -11.53
CA TRP A 444 5.87 21.57 -12.18
C TRP A 444 4.87 20.95 -11.19
N ILE A 445 3.70 20.58 -11.69
CA ILE A 445 2.67 19.88 -10.93
C ILE A 445 2.56 18.47 -11.52
N ILE A 446 2.72 17.45 -10.69
CA ILE A 446 2.64 16.04 -11.09
C ILE A 446 1.47 15.41 -10.35
N ASP A 447 0.54 14.82 -11.09
CA ASP A 447 -0.55 14.03 -10.55
C ASP A 447 -0.05 12.66 -10.11
N LEU A 448 0.00 12.42 -8.80
CA LEU A 448 0.45 11.14 -8.24
C LEU A 448 -0.53 9.99 -8.52
N SER A 449 -1.75 10.29 -8.98
CA SER A 449 -2.74 9.27 -9.35
C SER A 449 -2.44 8.63 -10.71
N ARG A 450 -1.71 9.33 -11.58
CA ARG A 450 -1.48 8.90 -12.97
C ARG A 450 -0.03 9.06 -13.45
N GLY A 451 0.85 9.63 -12.64
CA GLY A 451 2.22 9.96 -13.04
C GLY A 451 2.30 11.02 -14.14
N ARG A 452 1.27 11.87 -14.29
CA ARG A 452 1.19 12.84 -15.40
C ARG A 452 1.55 14.24 -14.93
N LEU A 453 2.32 14.96 -15.75
CA LEU A 453 2.51 16.39 -15.60
C LEU A 453 1.21 17.13 -15.92
N LEU A 454 0.83 18.05 -15.05
CA LEU A 454 -0.34 18.91 -15.24
C LEU A 454 0.13 20.32 -15.66
N PRO A 455 -0.49 20.90 -16.70
CA PRO A 455 -0.18 22.27 -17.10
C PRO A 455 -0.70 23.29 -16.07
N THR A 456 -1.78 22.95 -15.35
CA THR A 456 -2.42 23.78 -14.33
C THR A 456 -2.99 22.90 -13.21
N SER A 457 -3.23 23.50 -12.05
CA SER A 457 -3.92 22.81 -10.94
C SER A 457 -5.30 22.30 -11.37
N PRO A 458 -5.70 21.10 -10.91
CA PRO A 458 -7.00 20.52 -11.23
C PRO A 458 -8.15 21.35 -10.64
N GLN A 459 -9.33 21.24 -11.25
CA GLN A 459 -10.54 21.86 -10.73
C GLN A 459 -11.03 21.12 -9.48
N ALA A 460 -10.64 21.64 -8.31
CA ALA A 460 -11.04 21.11 -7.02
C ALA A 460 -12.48 21.49 -6.65
N LEU A 461 -13.13 20.62 -5.87
CA LEU A 461 -14.35 20.97 -5.16
C LEU A 461 -14.07 22.07 -4.13
N THR A 462 -15.05 22.95 -3.92
CA THR A 462 -14.90 24.03 -2.94
C THR A 462 -14.97 23.48 -1.51
N PRO A 463 -14.28 24.09 -0.53
CA PRO A 463 -14.29 23.60 0.86
C PRO A 463 -15.68 23.53 1.51
N GLN A 464 -16.64 24.31 1.00
CA GLN A 464 -18.01 24.39 1.47
C GLN A 464 -18.93 23.36 0.81
N ALA A 465 -18.47 22.65 -0.22
CA ALA A 465 -19.25 21.61 -0.85
C ALA A 465 -19.52 20.49 0.16
N VAL A 466 -20.77 20.05 0.22
CA VAL A 466 -21.21 18.97 1.10
C VAL A 466 -21.12 17.66 0.33
N VAL A 467 -20.59 16.63 0.97
CA VAL A 467 -20.33 15.31 0.41
C VAL A 467 -21.10 14.29 1.25
N ASP A 468 -21.85 13.44 0.57
CA ASP A 468 -22.55 12.29 1.15
C ASP A 468 -22.02 11.00 0.52
N ILE A 469 -21.32 10.19 1.31
CA ILE A 469 -20.74 8.90 0.91
C ILE A 469 -21.56 7.82 1.62
N ALA A 470 -22.31 7.04 0.85
CA ALA A 470 -23.31 6.11 1.40
C ALA A 470 -22.70 4.87 2.09
N ASP A 471 -21.44 4.55 1.80
CA ASP A 471 -20.78 3.33 2.28
C ASP A 471 -20.10 3.53 3.64
N ASP A 472 -20.16 2.54 4.53
CA ASP A 472 -19.38 2.50 5.78
C ASP A 472 -17.87 2.45 5.45
N PRO A 473 -16.96 3.17 6.15
CA PRO A 473 -17.08 3.88 7.43
C PRO A 473 -17.60 5.33 7.33
N TRP A 474 -18.06 5.76 6.16
CA TRP A 474 -18.25 7.19 5.89
C TRP A 474 -19.53 7.77 6.41
N ALA A 475 -20.57 6.93 6.64
CA ALA A 475 -22.01 7.14 6.88
C ALA A 475 -22.48 8.41 7.64
N VAL A 476 -21.91 9.55 7.29
CA VAL A 476 -22.01 10.88 7.86
C VAL A 476 -21.75 11.84 6.71
N THR A 477 -22.64 12.80 6.54
CA THR A 477 -22.44 13.87 5.59
C THR A 477 -21.33 14.81 6.07
N LEU A 478 -20.34 15.06 5.22
CA LEU A 478 -19.17 15.88 5.54
C LEU A 478 -19.01 17.01 4.53
N THR A 479 -18.49 18.15 4.94
CA THR A 479 -17.97 19.15 3.99
C THR A 479 -16.62 18.73 3.44
N VAL A 480 -16.25 19.24 2.27
CA VAL A 480 -14.89 19.05 1.72
C VAL A 480 -13.82 19.54 2.71
N ALA A 481 -14.07 20.61 3.47
CA ALA A 481 -13.15 21.08 4.51
C ALA A 481 -12.98 20.06 5.65
N GLU A 482 -14.06 19.46 6.14
CA GLU A 482 -14.00 18.41 7.16
C GLU A 482 -13.33 17.15 6.62
N LEU A 483 -13.57 16.81 5.35
CA LEU A 483 -12.93 15.69 4.68
C LEU A 483 -11.41 15.92 4.57
N THR A 484 -10.97 17.12 4.16
CA THR A 484 -9.54 17.49 4.18
C THR A 484 -8.95 17.34 5.57
N LEU A 485 -9.62 17.86 6.61
CA LEU A 485 -9.15 17.76 8.00
C LEU A 485 -8.97 16.29 8.44
N LEU A 486 -9.89 15.40 8.04
CA LEU A 486 -9.77 13.97 8.34
C LEU A 486 -8.56 13.32 7.65
N ILE A 487 -8.28 13.70 6.39
CA ILE A 487 -7.10 13.21 5.66
C ILE A 487 -5.81 13.75 6.30
N ASP A 488 -5.77 15.03 6.64
CA ASP A 488 -4.63 15.65 7.32
C ASP A 488 -4.34 14.97 8.67
N GLN A 489 -5.40 14.62 9.41
CA GLN A 489 -5.30 13.88 10.66
C GLN A 489 -4.76 12.47 10.45
N ASP A 490 -5.27 11.73 9.46
CA ASP A 490 -4.80 10.38 9.13
C ASP A 490 -3.31 10.43 8.74
N LEU A 491 -2.92 11.36 7.86
CA LEU A 491 -1.53 11.53 7.43
C LEU A 491 -0.61 11.92 8.58
N THR A 492 -1.01 12.87 9.43
CA THR A 492 -0.21 13.31 10.58
C THR A 492 -0.07 12.20 11.63
N THR A 493 -1.09 11.37 11.78
CA THR A 493 -1.11 10.29 12.78
C THR A 493 -0.30 9.09 12.31
N TYR A 494 -0.50 8.65 11.06
CA TYR A 494 0.04 7.38 10.58
C TYR A 494 1.30 7.56 9.75
N THR A 495 1.42 8.63 8.96
CA THR A 495 2.57 8.89 8.06
C THR A 495 3.11 10.33 8.23
N PRO A 496 3.52 10.75 9.44
CA PRO A 496 3.87 12.15 9.75
C PRO A 496 4.96 12.74 8.86
N ALA A 497 5.95 11.93 8.45
CA ALA A 497 6.98 12.41 7.52
C ALA A 497 6.43 12.74 6.12
N ILE A 498 5.40 12.03 5.67
CA ILE A 498 4.72 12.32 4.40
C ILE A 498 3.87 13.58 4.55
N ALA A 499 3.18 13.74 5.67
CA ALA A 499 2.45 14.96 5.99
C ALA A 499 3.37 16.20 6.01
N ALA A 500 4.62 16.05 6.48
CA ALA A 500 5.60 17.13 6.51
C ALA A 500 5.98 17.66 5.10
N LEU A 501 5.83 16.84 4.04
CA LEU A 501 6.07 17.29 2.66
C LEU A 501 5.08 18.40 2.22
N ALA A 502 3.95 18.58 2.90
CA ALA A 502 3.05 19.70 2.64
C ALA A 502 3.66 21.06 3.01
N GLN A 503 4.73 21.08 3.82
CA GLN A 503 5.38 22.31 4.29
C GLN A 503 6.55 22.76 3.40
N SER A 504 6.69 22.22 2.18
CA SER A 504 7.81 22.44 1.27
C SER A 504 9.14 21.90 1.81
N THR A 505 9.62 20.80 1.23
CA THR A 505 10.85 20.12 1.63
C THR A 505 11.98 20.41 0.63
N PRO A 506 13.18 20.81 1.09
CA PRO A 506 14.29 21.11 0.19
C PRO A 506 14.81 19.84 -0.47
N ILE A 507 15.06 19.96 -1.77
CA ILE A 507 15.56 18.90 -2.64
C ILE A 507 16.66 19.42 -3.55
N HIS A 508 17.44 18.51 -4.10
CA HIS A 508 18.30 18.75 -5.24
C HIS A 508 17.73 18.04 -6.46
N LEU A 509 17.54 18.79 -7.55
CA LEU A 509 17.11 18.28 -8.84
C LEU A 509 18.34 18.18 -9.77
N HIS A 510 18.59 17.00 -10.28
CA HIS A 510 19.71 16.68 -11.17
C HIS A 510 19.16 16.46 -12.57
N ARG A 511 19.48 17.38 -13.48
CA ARG A 511 19.08 17.26 -14.89
C ARG A 511 20.02 16.35 -15.65
N LEU A 512 19.46 15.59 -16.60
CA LEU A 512 20.24 14.76 -17.54
C LEU A 512 21.16 15.59 -18.44
N ASP A 513 20.77 16.84 -18.74
CA ASP A 513 21.61 17.75 -19.51
C ASP A 513 22.75 18.33 -18.67
N ALA A 514 23.96 17.92 -19.06
CA ALA A 514 25.23 18.19 -18.38
C ALA A 514 25.54 19.69 -18.14
N GLU A 515 24.86 20.62 -18.83
CA GLU A 515 25.09 22.07 -18.66
C GLU A 515 24.32 22.68 -17.48
N ALA A 516 23.19 22.11 -17.06
CA ALA A 516 22.32 22.72 -16.04
C ALA A 516 22.72 22.39 -14.59
N GLY A 517 23.51 21.32 -14.39
CA GLY A 517 24.01 20.90 -13.08
C GLY A 517 22.91 20.52 -12.08
N CYS A 518 23.34 20.21 -10.86
CA CYS A 518 22.47 20.00 -9.70
C CYS A 518 21.85 21.35 -9.28
N GLN A 519 20.53 21.44 -9.24
CA GLN A 519 19.81 22.67 -8.88
C GLN A 519 19.05 22.51 -7.56
N PRO A 520 19.12 23.49 -6.64
CA PRO A 520 18.28 23.47 -5.46
C PRO A 520 16.82 23.70 -5.86
N GLY A 521 15.92 22.95 -5.22
CA GLY A 521 14.49 23.06 -5.41
C GLY A 521 13.72 22.74 -4.14
N GLN A 522 12.41 22.71 -4.28
CA GLN A 522 11.46 22.39 -3.23
C GLN A 522 10.46 21.37 -3.76
N LEU A 523 10.14 20.37 -2.93
CA LEU A 523 9.04 19.44 -3.15
C LEU A 523 7.92 19.77 -2.17
N THR A 524 6.73 20.00 -2.69
CA THR A 524 5.51 20.17 -1.89
C THR A 524 4.49 19.11 -2.26
N LEU A 525 3.95 18.42 -1.26
CA LEU A 525 2.83 17.51 -1.45
C LEU A 525 1.52 18.23 -1.15
N ASP A 526 0.57 18.14 -2.06
CA ASP A 526 -0.76 18.77 -1.96
C ASP A 526 -1.83 17.76 -2.39
N TRP A 527 -3.08 18.03 -2.06
CA TRP A 527 -4.21 17.18 -2.48
C TRP A 527 -5.50 17.97 -2.59
N CYS A 528 -6.35 17.52 -3.49
CA CYS A 528 -7.66 18.12 -3.68
C CYS A 528 -8.72 17.05 -3.95
N PHE A 529 -9.98 17.41 -3.71
CA PHE A 529 -11.10 16.54 -4.03
C PHE A 529 -11.68 16.89 -5.39
N THR A 530 -11.90 15.88 -6.21
CA THR A 530 -12.55 16.04 -7.53
C THR A 530 -13.75 15.10 -7.63
N LEU A 531 -14.79 15.52 -8.36
CA LEU A 531 -15.95 14.70 -8.65
C LEU A 531 -15.98 14.37 -10.14
N GLN A 532 -15.96 13.08 -10.47
CA GLN A 532 -16.25 12.61 -11.81
C GLN A 532 -17.73 12.20 -11.88
N THR A 533 -18.55 13.02 -12.53
CA THR A 533 -19.99 12.77 -12.65
C THR A 533 -20.28 11.62 -13.61
N THR A 534 -21.20 10.75 -13.23
CA THR A 534 -21.79 9.75 -14.13
C THR A 534 -22.85 10.46 -14.97
N LEU A 535 -22.57 10.72 -16.25
CA LEU A 535 -23.51 11.31 -17.20
C LEU A 535 -24.55 10.31 -17.70
#